data_AF-A0A8B9EF27-F1
#
_entry.id   AF-A0A8B9EF27-F1
#
_cell.length_a   1.000
_cell.length_b   1.000
_cell.length_c   1.000
_cell.angle_alpha   90.00
_cell.angle_beta   90.00
_cell.angle_gamma   90.00
#
_symmetry.space_group_name_H-M   'P 1'
#
loop_
_entity.id
_entity.type
_entity.pdbx_description
1 polymer ?
#
loop_
_entity_poly.entity_id
_entity_poly.type
_entity_poly.pdbx_seq_one_letter_code
_entity_poly.pdbx_strand_id
1 'polypeptide(L)'
;KWTYQPPLVDIPRRSILAMWSTKIISNAATDALGQIQTEIKQVSQIALENHLALDGLLAAQGGVCAVINRSCCVYVNEKKQIQTDINQVWQASHLFHQISQGATIGSGPAFSCL
;
A
#
# COMPACT_ATOMS: atom_id res chain seq x y z
N LYS A 1 -39.15 5.26 -29.14
CA LYS A 1 -38.78 5.20 -27.71
C LYS A 1 -37.27 5.43 -27.65
N TRP A 2 -36.81 6.54 -27.10
CA TRP A 2 -35.38 6.78 -26.92
C TRP A 2 -34.87 5.89 -25.79
N THR A 3 -33.77 5.21 -26.01
CA THR A 3 -32.95 4.62 -24.95
C THR A 3 -31.70 5.50 -24.78
N TYR A 4 -31.00 5.40 -23.66
CA TYR A 4 -29.72 6.09 -23.42
C TYR A 4 -28.53 5.14 -23.64
N GLN A 5 -27.58 5.55 -24.48
CA GLN A 5 -26.30 4.91 -24.75
C GLN A 5 -25.32 5.94 -24.23
N PRO A 6 -24.50 5.59 -23.25
CA PRO A 6 -23.37 6.43 -22.93
C PRO A 6 -22.45 6.54 -24.16
N PRO A 7 -21.86 7.72 -24.43
CA PRO A 7 -20.86 7.84 -25.49
C PRO A 7 -19.66 6.95 -25.15
N LEU A 8 -19.09 6.32 -26.18
CA LEU A 8 -17.79 5.66 -26.10
C LEU A 8 -16.79 6.69 -25.56
N VAL A 9 -16.32 6.47 -24.33
CA VAL A 9 -15.20 7.23 -23.77
C VAL A 9 -13.97 6.75 -24.53
N ASP A 10 -13.66 7.38 -25.66
CA ASP A 10 -12.37 7.20 -26.32
C ASP A 10 -11.30 7.77 -25.37
N ILE A 11 -10.76 6.89 -24.52
CA ILE A 11 -9.66 7.21 -23.62
C ILE A 11 -8.48 7.65 -24.51
N PRO A 12 -8.02 8.91 -24.44
CA PRO A 12 -6.85 9.34 -25.21
C PRO A 12 -5.66 8.39 -25.00
N ARG A 13 -4.86 8.13 -26.04
CA ARG A 13 -3.65 7.28 -25.94
C ARG A 13 -2.72 7.69 -24.76
N ARG A 14 -2.71 8.98 -24.41
CA ARG A 14 -2.01 9.52 -23.22
C ARG A 14 -2.54 8.98 -21.89
N SER A 15 -3.85 8.83 -21.74
CA SER A 15 -4.46 8.25 -20.52
C SER A 15 -4.21 6.75 -20.41
N ILE A 16 -4.10 6.01 -21.53
CA ILE A 16 -3.67 4.61 -21.51
C ILE A 16 -2.23 4.52 -20.97
N LEU A 17 -1.29 5.31 -21.53
CA LEU A 17 0.11 5.32 -21.08
C LEU A 17 0.24 5.69 -19.59
N ALA A 18 -0.50 6.70 -19.13
CA ALA A 18 -0.55 7.08 -17.72
C ALA A 18 -1.01 5.90 -16.84
N MET A 19 -2.01 5.15 -17.29
CA MET A 19 -2.53 3.98 -16.59
C MET A 19 -1.50 2.85 -16.44
N TRP A 20 -0.75 2.56 -17.50
CA TRP A 20 0.33 1.58 -17.47
C TRP A 20 1.45 2.01 -16.53
N SER A 21 1.87 3.27 -16.59
CA SER A 21 2.88 3.79 -15.66
C SER A 21 2.42 3.67 -14.21
N THR A 22 1.15 3.98 -13.90
CA THR A 22 0.62 3.84 -12.53
C THR A 22 0.68 2.39 -12.04
N LYS A 23 0.34 1.40 -12.89
CA LYS A 23 0.45 -0.02 -12.54
C LYS A 23 1.89 -0.45 -12.26
N ILE A 24 2.83 -0.02 -13.09
CA ILE A 24 4.26 -0.36 -12.92
C ILE A 24 4.78 0.25 -11.62
N ILE A 25 4.53 1.54 -11.40
CA ILE A 25 4.96 2.26 -10.20
C ILE A 25 4.31 1.65 -8.95
N SER A 26 3.02 1.34 -9.00
CA SER A 26 2.32 0.71 -7.87
C SER A 26 2.91 -0.66 -7.54
N ASN A 27 3.19 -1.51 -8.52
CA ASN A 27 3.80 -2.81 -8.27
C ASN A 27 5.19 -2.67 -7.62
N ALA A 28 6.03 -1.80 -8.17
CA ALA A 28 7.36 -1.54 -7.62
C ALA A 28 7.29 -0.97 -6.20
N ALA A 29 6.37 -0.03 -5.95
CA ALA A 29 6.16 0.55 -4.63
C ALA A 29 5.66 -0.49 -3.62
N THR A 30 4.69 -1.34 -4.01
CA THR A 30 4.16 -2.39 -3.12
C THR A 30 5.22 -3.42 -2.74
N ASP A 31 6.12 -3.77 -3.67
CA ASP A 31 7.24 -4.68 -3.41
C ASP A 31 8.27 -4.04 -2.47
N ALA A 32 8.70 -2.81 -2.76
CA ALA A 32 9.64 -2.08 -1.92
C ALA A 32 9.09 -1.87 -0.50
N LEU A 33 7.81 -1.53 -0.34
CA LEU A 33 7.17 -1.40 0.97
C LEU A 33 7.12 -2.74 1.72
N GLY A 34 6.90 -3.85 1.02
CA GLY A 34 6.97 -5.19 1.60
C GLY A 34 8.37 -5.57 2.11
N GLN A 35 9.41 -5.20 1.36
CA GLN A 35 10.81 -5.39 1.76
C GLN A 35 11.14 -4.53 2.99
N ILE A 36 10.82 -3.23 2.97
CA ILE A 36 11.02 -2.30 4.09
C ILE A 36 10.30 -2.81 5.35
N GLN A 37 9.06 -3.29 5.23
CA GLN A 37 8.34 -3.85 6.36
C GLN A 37 9.06 -5.06 6.97
N THR A 38 9.73 -5.87 6.14
CA THR A 38 10.52 -7.01 6.59
C THR A 38 11.77 -6.56 7.34
N GLU A 39 12.50 -5.57 6.81
CA GLU A 39 13.67 -5.01 7.47
C GLU A 39 13.32 -4.34 8.80
N ILE A 40 12.27 -3.51 8.84
CA ILE A 40 11.77 -2.88 10.08
C ILE A 40 11.43 -3.95 11.12
N LYS A 41 10.80 -5.05 10.71
CA LYS A 41 10.49 -6.15 11.63
C LYS A 41 11.78 -6.72 12.24
N GLN A 42 12.82 -6.98 11.44
CA GLN A 42 14.08 -7.52 11.94
C GLN A 42 14.80 -6.53 12.87
N VAL A 43 14.89 -5.26 12.48
CA VAL A 43 15.53 -4.22 13.29
C VAL A 43 14.77 -3.99 14.60
N SER A 44 13.44 -3.94 14.55
CA SER A 44 12.60 -3.78 15.75
C SER A 44 12.76 -4.94 16.74
N GLN A 45 12.92 -6.16 16.24
CA GLN A 45 13.16 -7.34 17.07
C GLN A 45 14.51 -7.21 17.81
N ILE A 46 15.58 -6.90 17.08
CA ILE A 46 16.92 -6.73 17.68
C ILE A 46 16.91 -5.55 18.68
N ALA A 47 16.24 -4.46 18.35
CA ALA A 47 16.10 -3.31 19.26
C ALA A 47 15.35 -3.67 20.55
N LEU A 48 14.29 -4.48 20.45
CA LEU A 48 13.54 -4.96 21.60
C LEU A 48 14.37 -5.92 22.46
N GLU A 49 15.09 -6.85 21.85
CA GLU A 49 16.00 -7.77 22.55
C GLU A 49 17.10 -6.99 23.29
N ASN A 50 17.69 -5.98 22.64
CA ASN A 50 18.67 -5.10 23.27
C ASN A 50 18.07 -4.30 24.43
N HIS A 51 16.83 -3.79 24.28
CA HIS A 51 16.15 -3.06 25.33
C HIS A 51 15.91 -3.94 26.57
N LEU A 52 15.42 -5.17 26.38
CA LEU A 52 15.21 -6.13 27.46
C LEU A 52 16.52 -6.54 28.14
N ALA A 53 17.59 -6.75 27.36
CA ALA A 53 18.90 -7.07 27.92
C ALA A 53 19.45 -5.92 28.78
N LEU A 54 19.34 -4.68 28.30
CA LEU A 54 19.74 -3.50 29.05
C LEU A 54 18.87 -3.30 30.30
N ASP A 55 17.56 -3.52 30.22
CA ASP A 55 16.67 -3.48 31.38
C ASP A 55 17.05 -4.53 32.42
N GLY A 56 17.45 -5.73 32.00
CA GLY A 56 17.96 -6.78 32.88
C GLY A 56 19.25 -6.35 33.59
N LEU A 57 20.20 -5.76 32.87
CA LEU A 57 21.44 -5.23 33.45
C LEU A 57 21.19 -4.08 34.42
N LEU A 58 20.18 -3.26 34.14
CA LEU A 58 19.81 -2.08 34.91
C LEU A 58 18.63 -2.34 35.88
N ALA A 59 18.30 -3.61 36.14
CA ALA A 59 17.13 -3.96 36.95
C ALA A 59 17.18 -3.34 38.36
N ALA A 60 18.37 -3.27 38.96
CA ALA A 60 18.59 -2.64 40.26
C ALA A 60 18.35 -1.12 40.25
N GLN A 61 18.42 -0.49 39.08
CA GLN A 61 18.23 0.95 38.88
C GLN A 61 16.85 1.27 38.28
N GLY A 62 15.97 0.26 38.16
CA GLY A 62 14.63 0.41 37.59
C GLY A 62 14.57 0.33 36.06
N GLY A 63 15.62 -0.18 35.41
CA GLY A 63 15.69 -0.33 33.95
C GLY A 63 16.18 0.92 33.20
N VAL A 64 16.29 0.80 31.88
CA VAL A 64 16.79 1.83 30.96
C VAL A 64 16.00 3.13 31.10
N CYS A 65 14.68 3.06 31.18
CA CYS A 65 13.82 4.23 31.23
C CYS A 65 13.98 5.03 32.54
N ALA A 66 14.21 4.35 33.66
CA ALA A 66 14.50 4.99 34.95
C ALA A 66 15.89 5.66 34.95
N VAL A 67 16.90 4.97 34.40
CA VAL A 67 18.29 5.49 34.33
C VAL A 67 18.39 6.73 33.42
N ILE A 68 17.67 6.74 32.29
CA ILE A 68 17.66 7.88 31.36
C ILE A 68 16.75 9.02 31.87
N ASN A 69 15.93 8.76 32.90
CA ASN A 69 14.97 9.71 33.47
C ASN A 69 14.04 10.34 32.42
N ARG A 70 13.47 9.50 31.55
CA ARG A 70 12.52 9.90 30.50
C ARG A 70 11.33 8.94 30.44
N SER A 71 10.25 9.39 29.80
CA SER A 71 9.11 8.52 29.48
C SER A 71 9.56 7.35 28.61
N CYS A 72 9.07 6.15 28.93
CA CYS A 72 9.50 4.93 28.25
C CYS A 72 8.86 4.79 26.86
N CYS A 73 9.65 4.38 25.87
CA CYS A 73 9.19 4.11 24.52
C CYS A 73 8.89 2.62 24.35
N VAL A 74 7.80 2.30 23.66
CA VAL A 74 7.42 0.92 23.33
C VAL A 74 7.34 0.74 21.83
N TYR A 75 7.75 -0.43 21.35
CA TYR A 75 7.55 -0.80 19.95
C TYR A 75 6.08 -1.13 19.70
N VAL A 76 5.47 -0.48 18.71
CA VAL A 76 4.10 -0.74 18.24
C VAL A 76 4.15 -1.41 16.88
N ASN A 77 3.52 -2.57 16.75
CA ASN A 77 3.52 -3.34 15.52
C ASN A 77 2.33 -2.96 14.62
N GLU A 78 2.58 -2.11 13.64
CA GLU A 78 1.58 -1.63 12.67
C GLU A 78 1.48 -2.50 11.40
N LYS A 79 2.10 -3.69 11.38
CA LYS A 79 2.16 -4.56 10.20
C LYS A 79 0.80 -4.83 9.55
N LYS A 80 -0.25 -4.98 10.35
CA LYS A 80 -1.61 -5.25 9.82
C LYS A 80 -2.13 -4.07 9.01
N GLN A 81 -1.91 -2.84 9.47
CA GLN A 81 -2.35 -1.63 8.78
C GLN A 81 -1.54 -1.44 7.51
N ILE A 82 -0.21 -1.52 7.61
CA ILE A 82 0.69 -1.38 6.45
C ILE A 82 0.37 -2.42 5.36
N GLN A 83 0.15 -3.68 5.73
CA GLN A 83 -0.24 -4.71 4.75
C GLN A 83 -1.60 -4.44 4.12
N THR A 84 -2.55 -3.89 4.88
CA THR A 84 -3.87 -3.51 4.37
C THR A 84 -3.74 -2.39 3.35
N ASP A 85 -2.95 -1.36 3.66
CA ASP A 85 -2.76 -0.20 2.79
C ASP A 85 -2.03 -0.60 1.49
N ILE A 86 -0.99 -1.43 1.58
CA ILE A 86 -0.28 -2.00 0.42
C ILE A 86 -1.27 -2.76 -0.48
N ASN A 87 -2.14 -3.59 0.11
CA ASN A 87 -3.13 -4.37 -0.65
C ASN A 87 -4.16 -3.45 -1.32
N GLN A 88 -4.61 -2.40 -0.64
CA GLN A 88 -5.55 -1.43 -1.21
C GLN A 88 -4.95 -0.68 -2.40
N VAL A 89 -3.69 -0.23 -2.28
CA VAL A 89 -2.96 0.45 -3.36
C VAL A 89 -2.82 -0.48 -4.57
N TRP A 90 -2.43 -1.75 -4.33
CA TRP A 90 -2.30 -2.74 -5.39
C TRP A 90 -3.64 -3.00 -6.10
N GLN A 91 -4.72 -3.21 -5.34
CA GLN A 91 -6.06 -3.45 -5.87
C GLN A 91 -6.58 -2.25 -6.68
N ALA A 92 -6.44 -1.04 -6.15
CA ALA A 92 -6.86 0.18 -6.82
C ALA A 92 -6.09 0.37 -8.14
N SER A 93 -4.78 0.15 -8.14
CA SER A 93 -3.97 0.23 -9.35
C SER A 93 -4.34 -0.83 -10.38
N HIS A 94 -4.68 -2.05 -9.94
CA HIS A 94 -5.10 -3.12 -10.84
C HIS A 94 -6.46 -2.81 -11.47
N LEU A 95 -7.43 -2.35 -10.65
CA LEU A 95 -8.75 -1.95 -11.11
C LEU A 95 -8.66 -0.79 -12.11
N PHE A 96 -7.88 0.24 -11.79
CA PHE A 96 -7.63 1.37 -12.69
C PHE A 96 -7.12 0.87 -14.04
N HIS A 97 -6.10 0.01 -14.02
CA HIS A 97 -5.55 -0.62 -15.21
C HIS A 97 -6.51 -1.54 -15.99
N GLN A 98 -7.51 -2.14 -15.34
CA GLN A 98 -8.52 -2.94 -16.01
C GLN A 98 -9.61 -2.08 -16.65
N ILE A 99 -10.13 -1.06 -15.94
CA ILE A 99 -11.17 -0.16 -16.45
C ILE A 99 -10.69 0.58 -17.71
N SER A 100 -9.44 1.04 -17.66
CA SER A 100 -8.61 1.48 -18.79
C SER A 100 -8.70 0.65 -20.06
N GLN A 101 -8.56 -0.67 -19.93
CA GLN A 101 -8.50 -1.62 -21.03
C GLN A 101 -9.91 -2.05 -21.44
N GLY A 102 -10.83 -2.10 -20.48
CA GLY A 102 -12.26 -2.33 -20.70
C GLY A 102 -12.96 -1.19 -21.46
N ALA A 103 -12.42 0.03 -21.43
CA ALA A 103 -12.88 1.13 -22.29
C ALA A 103 -12.54 0.93 -23.79
N THR A 104 -11.78 -0.11 -24.14
CA THR A 104 -11.63 -0.58 -25.53
C THR A 104 -12.44 -1.84 -25.86
N ILE A 105 -13.34 -2.29 -24.96
CA ILE A 105 -14.33 -3.33 -25.27
C ILE A 105 -15.71 -2.77 -24.96
N GLY A 106 -16.11 -1.77 -25.74
CA GLY A 106 -17.50 -1.39 -25.93
C GLY A 106 -18.23 -2.46 -26.74
N SER A 107 -18.37 -3.67 -26.21
CA SER A 107 -19.44 -4.57 -26.63
C SER A 107 -20.68 -4.26 -25.79
N GLY A 108 -21.34 -3.12 -26.09
CA GLY A 108 -22.72 -2.85 -25.68
C GLY A 108 -23.07 -1.37 -25.41
N PRO A 109 -24.30 -0.91 -25.74
CA PRO A 109 -25.08 -1.18 -26.95
C PRO A 109 -24.79 -0.11 -28.02
N ALA A 110 -24.96 -0.45 -29.30
CA ALA A 110 -24.91 0.50 -30.41
C ALA A 110 -26.28 1.17 -30.57
N PHE A 111 -26.35 2.51 -30.65
CA PHE A 111 -27.60 3.14 -31.10
C PHE A 111 -27.65 3.14 -32.61
N SER A 112 -28.39 2.18 -33.13
CA SER A 112 -28.77 2.09 -34.52
C SER A 112 -30.24 2.47 -34.66
N CYS A 113 -30.52 3.41 -35.57
CA CYS A 113 -31.88 3.60 -36.07
C CYS A 113 -32.33 2.34 -36.82
N LEU A 114 -33.60 1.96 -36.66
CA LEU A 114 -34.32 1.07 -37.57
C LEU A 114 -35.26 1.93 -38.40
#